data_AF-A0A3M5PH71-F1
#
_entry.id   AF-A0A3M5PH71-F1
#
_cell.length_a   1.000
_cell.length_b   1.000
_cell.length_c   1.000
_cell.angle_alpha   90.00
_cell.angle_beta   90.00
_cell.angle_gamma   90.00
#
_symmetry.space_group_name_H-M   'P 1'
#
loop_
_entity.id
_entity.type
_entity.pdbx_description
1 polymer ?
#
loop_
_entity_poly.entity_id
_entity_poly.type
_entity_poly.pdbx_seq_one_letter_code
_entity_poly.pdbx_strand_id
1 'polypeptide(L)'
;MEENLEDSIVRMVSTFHDLEAAEWAVRQLLDRNHTKIVLYSKFREWFKGVKNRQFEASLDRSIGWGIYHDAQDDVVQMSTVRVVIQFVEYNHMPYYILTSFPSYGVGAMKYSALTDFLYDAGSGVGAFLSDEGKEDYTPMRLDEIVSAYLDERNFLASYFLGKDIKKYISTYMTPQGLDYADPPFDQDTSFPEEYFEGDLYSFLTNVLELLDKEKSRRWRRFFRRS
;
A
#
# COMPACT_ATOMS: atom_id res chain seq x y z
N MET A 1 24.10 -8.10 -24.36
CA MET A 1 22.89 -7.29 -24.06
C MET A 1 22.14 -8.12 -23.04
N GLU A 2 22.71 -8.19 -21.86
CA GLU A 2 22.15 -8.89 -20.69
C GLU A 2 21.52 -7.79 -19.85
N GLU A 3 20.21 -7.82 -19.71
CA GLU A 3 19.47 -6.91 -18.83
C GLU A 3 19.87 -7.20 -17.38
N ASN A 4 20.41 -6.18 -16.71
CA ASN A 4 20.62 -6.16 -15.26
C ASN A 4 19.27 -6.31 -14.57
N LEU A 5 19.04 -7.52 -14.02
CA LEU A 5 17.86 -7.93 -13.25
C LEU A 5 18.11 -7.93 -11.73
N GLU A 6 19.22 -7.33 -11.29
CA GLU A 6 19.47 -6.91 -9.91
C GLU A 6 19.00 -5.44 -9.84
N ASP A 7 18.01 -5.01 -9.06
CA ASP A 7 17.87 -5.27 -7.65
C ASP A 7 16.48 -4.82 -7.12
N SER A 8 15.39 -5.45 -7.58
CA SER A 8 14.12 -5.42 -6.82
C SER A 8 14.14 -6.63 -5.89
N ILE A 9 14.82 -6.53 -4.74
CA ILE A 9 14.92 -7.64 -3.79
C ILE A 9 13.50 -8.13 -3.47
N VAL A 10 13.16 -9.32 -3.95
CA VAL A 10 11.92 -10.00 -3.62
C VAL A 10 12.03 -10.41 -2.15
N ARG A 11 11.55 -9.52 -1.25
CA ARG A 11 11.64 -9.69 0.21
C ARG A 11 11.04 -11.01 0.71
N MET A 12 10.15 -11.64 -0.06
CA MET A 12 9.49 -12.89 0.28
C MET A 12 9.04 -13.64 -0.97
N VAL A 13 9.31 -14.95 -1.02
CA VAL A 13 8.76 -15.86 -2.03
C VAL A 13 7.76 -16.78 -1.34
N SER A 14 6.59 -16.98 -1.96
CA SER A 14 5.54 -17.83 -1.41
C SER A 14 4.89 -18.72 -2.47
N THR A 15 4.35 -19.83 -2.01
CA THR A 15 3.62 -20.79 -2.84
C THR A 15 2.46 -21.39 -2.09
N PHE A 16 1.38 -21.72 -2.82
CA PHE A 16 0.29 -22.53 -2.28
C PHE A 16 0.78 -23.94 -1.96
N HIS A 17 0.08 -24.62 -1.06
CA HIS A 17 0.35 -26.03 -0.75
C HIS A 17 0.14 -26.92 -1.98
N ASP A 18 -0.95 -26.68 -2.69
CA ASP A 18 -1.36 -27.40 -3.89
C ASP A 18 -2.35 -26.55 -4.72
N LEU A 19 -2.74 -27.08 -5.88
CA LEU A 19 -3.68 -26.41 -6.79
C LEU A 19 -5.08 -26.26 -6.15
N GLU A 20 -5.55 -27.25 -5.38
CA GLU A 20 -6.89 -27.22 -4.77
C GLU A 20 -6.98 -26.10 -3.73
N ALA A 21 -5.94 -25.93 -2.91
CA ALA A 21 -5.80 -24.84 -1.96
C ALA A 21 -5.79 -23.47 -2.65
N ALA A 22 -5.08 -23.36 -3.78
CA ALA A 22 -5.02 -22.14 -4.58
C ALA A 22 -6.41 -21.77 -5.13
N GLU A 23 -7.07 -22.70 -5.82
CA GLU A 23 -8.40 -22.48 -6.42
C GLU A 23 -9.44 -22.12 -5.36
N TRP A 24 -9.45 -22.85 -4.24
CA TRP A 24 -10.36 -22.58 -3.14
C TRP A 24 -10.13 -21.19 -2.55
N ALA A 25 -8.88 -20.82 -2.28
CA ALA A 25 -8.53 -19.54 -1.66
C ALA A 25 -8.90 -18.36 -2.58
N VAL A 26 -8.56 -18.46 -3.86
CA VAL A 26 -8.91 -17.47 -4.88
C VAL A 26 -10.43 -17.30 -4.96
N ARG A 27 -11.20 -18.39 -4.97
CA ARG A 27 -12.67 -18.33 -4.98
C ARG A 27 -13.23 -17.59 -3.77
N GLN A 28 -12.73 -17.89 -2.56
CA GLN A 28 -13.14 -17.18 -1.34
C GLN A 28 -12.88 -15.67 -1.43
N LEU A 29 -11.71 -15.29 -1.97
CA LEU A 29 -11.37 -13.87 -2.16
C LEU A 29 -12.28 -13.20 -3.19
N LEU A 30 -12.53 -13.85 -4.32
CA LEU A 30 -13.41 -13.33 -5.37
C LEU A 30 -14.83 -13.14 -4.85
N ASP A 31 -15.38 -14.12 -4.13
CA ASP A 31 -16.73 -14.06 -3.56
C ASP A 31 -16.85 -12.89 -2.56
N ARG A 32 -15.86 -12.72 -1.67
CA ARG A 32 -15.83 -11.63 -0.69
C ARG A 32 -15.66 -10.24 -1.31
N ASN A 33 -14.97 -10.15 -2.44
CA ASN A 33 -14.69 -8.89 -3.13
C ASN A 33 -15.54 -8.67 -4.40
N HIS A 34 -16.51 -9.55 -4.67
CA HIS A 34 -17.28 -9.59 -5.92
C HIS A 34 -17.84 -8.21 -6.31
N THR A 35 -18.52 -7.54 -5.38
CA THR A 35 -19.10 -6.21 -5.62
C THR A 35 -18.04 -5.17 -6.00
N LYS A 36 -16.88 -5.19 -5.34
CA LYS A 36 -15.77 -4.27 -5.65
C LYS A 36 -15.21 -4.55 -7.04
N ILE A 37 -14.97 -5.83 -7.36
CA ILE A 37 -14.44 -6.25 -8.66
C ILE A 37 -15.40 -5.83 -9.79
N VAL A 38 -16.71 -6.10 -9.65
CA VAL A 38 -17.73 -5.70 -10.63
C VAL A 38 -17.82 -4.18 -10.76
N LEU A 39 -17.70 -3.44 -9.66
CA LEU A 39 -17.69 -1.98 -9.70
C LEU A 39 -16.48 -1.46 -10.50
N TYR A 40 -15.28 -1.97 -10.21
CA TYR A 40 -14.07 -1.58 -10.93
C TYR A 40 -14.11 -1.92 -12.41
N SER A 41 -14.66 -3.09 -12.76
CA SER A 41 -14.76 -3.51 -14.16
C SER A 41 -15.71 -2.64 -14.98
N LYS A 42 -16.82 -2.17 -14.39
CA LYS A 42 -17.81 -1.32 -15.06
C LYS A 42 -17.42 0.15 -15.13
N PHE A 43 -16.67 0.65 -14.14
CA PHE A 43 -16.35 2.08 -14.02
C PHE A 43 -14.87 2.39 -14.27
N ARG A 44 -14.19 1.55 -15.06
CA ARG A 44 -12.75 1.65 -15.37
C ARG A 44 -12.33 3.05 -15.86
N GLU A 45 -13.13 3.68 -16.71
CA GLU A 45 -12.89 5.04 -17.24
C GLU A 45 -12.96 6.11 -16.15
N TRP A 46 -13.80 5.92 -15.13
CA TRP A 46 -13.91 6.83 -13.99
C TRP A 46 -12.70 6.73 -13.06
N PHE A 47 -12.08 5.55 -12.99
CA PHE A 47 -10.88 5.30 -12.18
C PHE A 47 -9.56 5.62 -12.91
N LYS A 48 -9.55 6.63 -13.80
CA LYS A 48 -8.35 7.10 -14.52
C LYS A 48 -7.57 6.00 -15.26
N GLY A 49 -8.23 4.92 -15.68
CA GLY A 49 -7.59 3.85 -16.45
C GLY A 49 -6.65 2.95 -15.64
N VAL A 50 -6.83 2.84 -14.31
CA VAL A 50 -6.12 1.83 -13.51
C VAL A 50 -6.34 0.44 -14.12
N LYS A 51 -5.25 -0.16 -14.60
CA LYS A 51 -5.31 -1.44 -15.32
C LYS A 51 -5.38 -2.61 -14.35
N ASN A 52 -4.70 -2.54 -13.21
CA ASN A 52 -4.52 -3.67 -12.30
C ASN A 52 -4.89 -3.26 -10.87
N ARG A 53 -5.47 -4.16 -10.08
CA ARG A 53 -5.68 -3.97 -8.64
C ARG A 53 -5.37 -5.25 -7.89
N GLN A 54 -4.81 -5.08 -6.69
CA GLN A 54 -4.65 -6.16 -5.73
C GLN A 54 -5.87 -6.24 -4.81
N PHE A 55 -6.30 -7.46 -4.56
CA PHE A 55 -7.31 -7.81 -3.57
C PHE A 55 -6.70 -8.81 -2.59
N GLU A 56 -7.22 -8.84 -1.37
CA GLU A 56 -6.78 -9.76 -0.34
C GLU A 56 -7.94 -10.31 0.49
N ALA A 57 -7.73 -11.48 1.05
CA ALA A 57 -8.66 -12.11 1.99
C ALA A 57 -7.91 -13.01 2.97
N SER A 58 -8.11 -12.75 4.27
CA SER A 58 -7.64 -13.65 5.32
C SER A 58 -8.60 -14.83 5.49
N LEU A 59 -8.04 -16.03 5.52
CA LEU A 59 -8.76 -17.29 5.58
C LEU A 59 -8.49 -17.97 6.92
N ASP A 60 -9.36 -18.91 7.26
CA ASP A 60 -9.37 -19.65 8.52
C ASP A 60 -8.41 -20.85 8.55
N ARG A 61 -7.76 -21.14 7.41
CA ARG A 61 -6.80 -22.25 7.27
C ARG A 61 -5.52 -21.79 6.60
N SER A 62 -4.42 -22.51 6.88
CA SER A 62 -3.19 -22.37 6.10
C SER A 62 -3.45 -22.82 4.67
N ILE A 63 -3.06 -22.00 3.70
CA ILE A 63 -3.25 -22.20 2.25
C ILE A 63 -1.92 -22.33 1.50
N GLY A 64 -0.81 -22.02 2.17
CA GLY A 64 0.52 -22.15 1.61
C GLY A 64 1.60 -21.75 2.60
N TRP A 65 2.79 -21.53 2.07
CA TRP A 65 3.95 -21.15 2.86
C TRP A 65 4.85 -20.21 2.06
N GLY A 66 5.79 -19.56 2.74
CA GLY A 66 6.82 -18.75 2.09
C GLY A 66 8.06 -18.59 2.95
N ILE A 67 9.07 -18.01 2.34
CA ILE A 67 10.40 -17.80 2.90
C ILE A 67 10.77 -16.33 2.70
N TYR A 68 11.30 -15.70 3.74
CA TYR A 68 11.81 -14.33 3.67
C TYR A 68 13.25 -14.32 3.18
N HIS A 69 13.61 -13.29 2.42
CA HIS A 69 14.96 -13.13 1.90
C HIS A 69 16.02 -13.06 3.02
N ASP A 70 15.63 -12.46 4.13
CA ASP A 70 16.40 -12.12 5.33
C ASP A 70 16.31 -13.20 6.44
N ALA A 71 15.44 -14.20 6.27
CA ALA A 71 15.31 -15.36 7.14
C ALA A 71 15.04 -16.64 6.33
N GLN A 72 16.04 -17.05 5.54
CA GLN A 72 15.88 -18.10 4.51
C GLN A 72 15.61 -19.50 5.08
N ASP A 73 16.00 -19.75 6.33
CA ASP A 73 15.81 -21.04 7.02
C ASP A 73 14.43 -21.16 7.68
N ASP A 74 13.67 -20.07 7.77
CA ASP A 74 12.38 -20.02 8.46
C ASP A 74 11.21 -20.08 7.46
N VAL A 75 10.62 -21.28 7.35
CA VAL A 75 9.40 -21.47 6.55
C VAL A 75 8.18 -20.97 7.33
N VAL A 76 7.50 -19.97 6.78
CA VAL A 76 6.31 -19.36 7.41
C VAL A 76 5.03 -19.84 6.73
N GLN A 77 4.12 -20.39 7.53
CA GLN A 77 2.79 -20.81 7.09
C GLN A 77 1.89 -19.59 6.86
N MET A 78 1.10 -19.63 5.79
CA MET A 78 0.34 -18.48 5.29
C MET A 78 -1.15 -18.81 5.14
N SER A 79 -2.01 -17.94 5.67
CA SER A 79 -3.47 -18.08 5.64
C SER A 79 -4.20 -16.94 4.91
N THR A 80 -3.48 -15.98 4.33
CA THR A 80 -4.09 -14.91 3.52
C THR A 80 -3.75 -15.13 2.06
N VAL A 81 -4.72 -14.88 1.19
CA VAL A 81 -4.51 -14.92 -0.26
C VAL A 81 -4.51 -13.50 -0.79
N ARG A 82 -3.57 -13.21 -1.69
CA ARG A 82 -3.55 -11.99 -2.51
C ARG A 82 -3.77 -12.37 -3.96
N VAL A 83 -4.59 -11.58 -4.64
CA VAL A 83 -4.90 -11.77 -6.06
C VAL A 83 -4.78 -10.44 -6.77
N VAL A 84 -4.00 -10.40 -7.84
CA VAL A 84 -3.90 -9.24 -8.72
C VAL A 84 -4.86 -9.45 -9.89
N ILE A 85 -5.84 -8.57 -10.01
CA ILE A 85 -6.84 -8.58 -11.08
C ILE A 85 -6.56 -7.44 -12.04
N GLN A 86 -6.48 -7.76 -13.32
CA GLN A 86 -6.40 -6.77 -14.38
C GLN A 86 -7.79 -6.54 -15.00
N PHE A 87 -8.21 -5.28 -15.03
CA PHE A 87 -9.47 -4.82 -15.59
C PHE A 87 -9.27 -4.40 -17.05
N VAL A 88 -9.03 -5.37 -17.92
CA VAL A 88 -8.94 -5.15 -19.36
C VAL A 88 -9.95 -6.08 -20.03
N GLU A 89 -10.67 -5.55 -21.03
CA GLU A 89 -11.57 -6.38 -21.83
C GLU A 89 -10.75 -7.23 -22.79
N TYR A 90 -10.86 -8.55 -22.63
CA TYR A 90 -10.23 -9.55 -23.50
C TYR A 90 -11.18 -10.73 -23.63
N ASN A 91 -11.42 -11.21 -24.86
CA ASN A 91 -12.38 -12.30 -25.14
C ASN A 91 -13.75 -12.13 -24.46
N HIS A 92 -14.32 -10.92 -24.51
CA HIS A 92 -15.60 -10.56 -23.87
C HIS A 92 -15.65 -10.71 -22.33
N MET A 93 -14.51 -10.92 -21.68
CA MET A 93 -14.41 -10.89 -20.23
C MET A 93 -13.86 -9.53 -19.77
N PRO A 94 -14.47 -8.89 -18.75
CA PRO A 94 -14.11 -7.52 -18.35
C PRO A 94 -12.93 -7.47 -17.35
N TYR A 95 -12.42 -8.61 -16.90
CA TYR A 95 -11.24 -8.71 -16.03
C TYR A 95 -10.66 -10.13 -16.05
N TYR A 96 -9.41 -10.26 -15.62
CA TYR A 96 -8.72 -11.54 -15.43
C TYR A 96 -7.76 -11.50 -14.23
N ILE A 97 -7.52 -12.67 -13.64
CA ILE A 97 -6.48 -12.84 -12.62
C ILE A 97 -5.13 -12.90 -13.33
N LEU A 98 -4.23 -12.00 -12.96
CA LEU A 98 -2.84 -12.01 -13.43
C LEU A 98 -1.99 -13.00 -12.64
N THR A 99 -2.11 -12.93 -11.32
CA THR A 99 -1.37 -13.80 -10.40
C THR A 99 -2.11 -13.87 -9.07
N SER A 100 -1.87 -14.96 -8.36
CA SER A 100 -2.29 -15.15 -6.99
C SER A 100 -1.18 -15.84 -6.21
N PHE A 101 -1.08 -15.51 -4.93
CA PHE A 101 -0.10 -16.12 -4.05
C PHE A 101 -0.60 -16.05 -2.60
N PRO A 102 -0.21 -17.02 -1.75
CA PRO A 102 -0.33 -16.86 -0.32
C PRO A 102 0.52 -15.68 0.10
N SER A 103 -0.03 -14.87 0.97
CA SER A 103 0.76 -13.96 1.76
C SER A 103 0.55 -14.34 3.20
N TYR A 104 1.53 -14.02 4.04
CA TYR A 104 1.31 -14.13 5.46
C TYR A 104 0.05 -13.33 5.80
N GLY A 105 -0.93 -14.07 6.33
CA GLY A 105 -2.08 -13.49 6.97
C GLY A 105 -1.61 -13.04 8.32
N VAL A 106 -0.89 -11.93 8.33
CA VAL A 106 -0.68 -11.23 9.57
C VAL A 106 -2.10 -10.99 10.08
N GLY A 107 -2.46 -11.52 11.25
CA GLY A 107 -3.59 -10.93 11.96
C GLY A 107 -3.18 -9.48 12.20
N ALA A 108 -3.50 -8.58 11.27
CA ALA A 108 -2.88 -7.26 11.20
C ALA A 108 -1.33 -7.22 11.16
N MET A 109 -0.77 -7.07 9.97
CA MET A 109 -0.05 -5.84 9.67
C MET A 109 -1.01 -5.16 8.73
N LYS A 110 -2.14 -4.76 9.33
CA LYS A 110 -2.56 -3.38 9.18
C LYS A 110 -1.36 -2.59 9.69
N TYR A 111 -0.40 -2.39 8.81
CA TYR A 111 0.21 -1.10 8.76
C TYR A 111 -0.93 -0.11 8.86
N SER A 112 -0.89 0.68 9.93
CA SER A 112 -1.82 1.78 10.07
C SER A 112 -1.83 2.54 8.74
N ALA A 113 -2.91 3.21 8.38
CA ALA A 113 -2.90 4.03 7.18
C ALA A 113 -1.71 5.01 7.18
N LEU A 114 -1.22 5.38 8.38
CA LEU A 114 0.05 6.07 8.59
C LEU A 114 1.28 5.27 8.12
N THR A 115 1.44 3.99 8.48
CA THR A 115 2.59 3.22 8.01
C THR A 115 2.59 3.03 6.50
N ASP A 116 1.42 2.73 5.90
CA ASP A 116 1.29 2.64 4.44
C ASP A 116 1.71 3.97 3.77
N PHE A 117 1.28 5.09 4.36
CA PHE A 117 1.66 6.41 3.89
C PHE A 117 3.17 6.69 4.04
N LEU A 118 3.82 6.22 5.10
CA LEU A 118 5.26 6.38 5.29
C LEU A 118 6.07 5.64 4.21
N TYR A 119 5.63 4.45 3.81
CA TYR A 119 6.27 3.73 2.71
C TYR A 119 6.05 4.42 1.36
N ASP A 120 4.85 4.94 1.09
CA ASP A 120 4.60 5.77 -0.10
C ASP A 120 5.46 7.04 -0.09
N ALA A 121 5.61 7.68 1.08
CA ALA A 121 6.42 8.87 1.24
C ALA A 121 7.92 8.56 1.05
N GLY A 122 8.42 7.48 1.65
CA GLY A 122 9.82 7.05 1.51
C GLY A 122 10.15 6.70 0.06
N SER A 123 9.22 6.03 -0.63
CA SER A 123 9.35 5.76 -2.07
C SER A 123 9.34 7.06 -2.86
N GLY A 124 8.41 7.97 -2.57
CA GLY A 124 8.28 9.26 -3.25
C GLY A 124 9.51 10.16 -3.12
N VAL A 125 10.23 10.12 -2.00
CA VAL A 125 11.46 10.90 -1.80
C VAL A 125 12.74 10.14 -2.15
N GLY A 126 12.63 8.87 -2.54
CA GLY A 126 13.79 8.04 -2.88
C GLY A 126 14.61 7.60 -1.66
N ALA A 127 13.99 7.55 -0.48
CA ALA A 127 14.64 7.13 0.77
C ALA A 127 15.20 5.69 0.69
N PHE A 128 14.59 4.85 -0.14
CA PHE A 128 14.96 3.45 -0.32
C PHE A 128 15.91 3.18 -1.50
N LEU A 129 16.35 4.23 -2.21
CA LEU A 129 17.27 4.10 -3.33
C LEU A 129 18.72 4.06 -2.86
N SER A 130 19.55 3.31 -3.58
CA SER A 130 21.00 3.36 -3.43
C SER A 130 21.55 4.73 -3.89
N ASP A 131 22.79 5.04 -3.51
CA ASP A 131 23.43 6.32 -3.88
C ASP A 131 23.49 6.52 -5.41
N GLU A 132 23.76 5.46 -6.17
CA GLU A 132 23.71 5.46 -7.64
C GLU A 132 22.29 5.71 -8.16
N GLY A 133 21.28 5.12 -7.51
CA GLY A 133 19.86 5.31 -7.87
C GLY A 133 19.34 6.72 -7.57
N LYS A 134 20.01 7.46 -6.68
CA LYS A 134 19.65 8.85 -6.35
C LYS A 134 20.17 9.87 -7.35
N GLU A 135 21.18 9.55 -8.17
CA GLU A 135 21.80 10.51 -9.10
C GLU A 135 20.81 11.07 -10.14
N ASP A 136 19.88 10.24 -10.61
CA ASP A 136 18.85 10.61 -11.59
C ASP A 136 17.43 10.74 -10.99
N TYR A 137 17.29 10.59 -9.67
CA TYR A 137 15.99 10.61 -9.01
C TYR A 137 15.57 12.02 -8.61
N THR A 138 14.34 12.41 -8.96
CA THR A 138 13.76 13.68 -8.50
C THR A 138 12.77 13.42 -7.36
N PRO A 139 13.09 13.80 -6.11
CA PRO A 139 12.19 13.62 -4.98
C PRO A 139 10.85 14.32 -5.18
N MET A 140 9.77 13.61 -4.88
CA MET A 140 8.42 14.17 -4.89
C MET A 140 8.21 15.11 -3.72
N ARG A 141 7.42 16.17 -3.94
CA ARG A 141 6.99 17.07 -2.87
C ARG A 141 5.90 16.40 -2.04
N LEU A 142 5.79 16.80 -0.76
CA LEU A 142 4.82 16.20 0.17
C LEU A 142 3.36 16.32 -0.33
N ASP A 143 3.00 17.42 -0.98
CA ASP A 143 1.68 17.61 -1.58
C ASP A 143 1.41 16.65 -2.76
N GLU A 144 2.44 16.31 -3.53
CA GLU A 144 2.37 15.33 -4.62
C GLU A 144 2.20 13.91 -4.08
N ILE A 145 2.95 13.56 -3.03
CA ILE A 145 2.86 12.27 -2.33
C ILE A 145 1.46 12.08 -1.74
N VAL A 146 0.94 13.08 -1.01
CA VAL A 146 -0.42 13.03 -0.44
C VAL A 146 -1.47 12.91 -1.54
N SER A 147 -1.30 13.62 -2.67
CA SER A 147 -2.22 13.51 -3.80
C SER A 147 -2.20 12.12 -4.44
N ALA A 148 -1.02 11.52 -4.63
CA ALA A 148 -0.84 10.18 -5.17
C ALA A 148 -1.48 9.12 -4.27
N TYR A 149 -1.20 9.17 -2.96
CA TYR A 149 -1.78 8.28 -1.95
C TYR A 149 -3.32 8.23 -2.03
N LEU A 150 -3.96 9.40 -2.16
CA LEU A 150 -5.42 9.51 -2.27
C LEU A 150 -5.98 9.07 -3.62
N ASP A 151 -5.24 9.24 -4.71
CA ASP A 151 -5.62 8.76 -6.03
C ASP A 151 -5.63 7.23 -6.09
N GLU A 152 -4.70 6.59 -5.39
CA GLU A 152 -4.61 5.13 -5.35
C GLU A 152 -5.68 4.49 -4.44
N ARG A 153 -5.96 5.10 -3.28
CA ARG A 153 -6.69 4.45 -2.17
C ARG A 153 -8.06 5.07 -1.82
N ASN A 154 -8.54 6.07 -2.57
CA ASN A 154 -9.87 6.72 -2.45
C ASN A 154 -10.10 7.60 -1.19
N PHE A 155 -11.29 8.23 -1.11
CA PHE A 155 -11.64 9.20 -0.05
C PHE A 155 -11.60 8.60 1.37
N LEU A 156 -11.88 7.31 1.56
CA LEU A 156 -11.84 6.69 2.88
C LEU A 156 -10.41 6.54 3.40
N ALA A 157 -9.41 6.38 2.53
CA ALA A 157 -8.01 6.36 2.93
C ALA A 157 -7.58 7.67 3.60
N SER A 158 -8.12 8.80 3.15
CA SER A 158 -7.88 10.11 3.78
C SER A 158 -8.40 10.22 5.20
N TYR A 159 -9.50 9.51 5.50
CA TYR A 159 -10.09 9.47 6.84
C TYR A 159 -9.28 8.58 7.77
N PHE A 160 -8.91 7.37 7.32
CA PHE A 160 -8.12 6.44 8.12
C PHE A 160 -6.71 6.97 8.40
N LEU A 161 -6.02 7.51 7.40
CA LEU A 161 -4.71 8.13 7.58
C LEU A 161 -4.78 9.28 8.59
N GLY A 162 -5.76 10.17 8.44
CA GLY A 162 -5.93 11.27 9.38
C GLY A 162 -6.24 10.81 10.81
N LYS A 163 -6.98 9.70 10.97
CA LYS A 163 -7.26 9.11 12.29
C LYS A 163 -6.00 8.52 12.91
N ASP A 164 -5.20 7.80 12.13
CA ASP A 164 -4.00 7.13 12.61
C ASP A 164 -2.91 8.13 13.00
N ILE A 165 -2.70 9.18 12.19
CA ILE A 165 -1.79 10.29 12.54
C ILE A 165 -2.19 10.92 13.87
N LYS A 166 -3.47 11.30 14.04
CA LYS A 166 -3.94 11.96 15.27
C LYS A 166 -3.76 11.06 16.49
N LYS A 167 -4.07 9.77 16.34
CA LYS A 167 -3.86 8.78 17.40
C LYS A 167 -2.39 8.68 17.77
N TYR A 168 -1.50 8.56 16.77
CA TYR A 168 -0.06 8.46 16.97
C TYR A 168 0.48 9.68 17.73
N ILE A 169 0.21 10.89 17.24
CA ILE A 169 0.58 12.15 17.90
C ILE A 169 0.11 12.15 19.35
N SER A 170 -1.17 11.86 19.60
CA SER A 170 -1.70 11.89 20.98
C SER A 170 -1.08 10.84 21.91
N THR A 171 -0.57 9.74 21.36
CA THR A 171 -0.03 8.62 22.15
C THR A 171 1.44 8.84 22.49
N TYR A 172 2.21 9.40 21.57
CA TYR A 172 3.68 9.45 21.64
C TYR A 172 4.25 10.88 21.75
N MET A 173 3.40 11.89 21.97
CA MET A 173 3.87 13.25 22.25
C MET A 173 4.55 13.32 23.61
N THR A 174 5.79 13.79 23.63
CA THR A 174 6.56 14.05 24.86
C THR A 174 6.78 15.55 25.05
N PRO A 175 7.22 16.02 26.23
CA PRO A 175 7.62 17.41 26.44
C PRO A 175 8.75 17.90 25.53
N GLN A 176 9.53 16.97 24.95
CA GLN A 176 10.67 17.24 24.07
C GLN A 176 10.32 17.18 22.58
N GLY A 177 9.16 16.64 22.21
CA GLY A 177 8.77 16.42 20.83
C GLY A 177 8.02 15.11 20.64
N LEU A 178 7.66 14.80 19.39
CA LEU A 178 7.01 13.55 19.04
C LEU A 178 8.05 12.43 18.85
N ASP A 179 7.89 11.33 19.57
CA ASP A 179 8.84 10.22 19.54
C ASP A 179 8.67 9.34 18.28
N TYR A 180 9.73 8.62 17.87
CA TYR A 180 9.73 7.61 16.80
C TYR A 180 9.42 6.22 17.38
N ALA A 181 8.19 6.04 17.86
CA ALA A 181 7.72 4.78 18.42
C ALA A 181 7.30 3.78 17.32
N ASP A 182 7.77 2.54 17.47
CA ASP A 182 7.34 1.40 16.65
C ASP A 182 6.02 0.78 17.20
N PRO A 183 5.02 0.48 16.34
CA PRO A 183 4.84 0.93 14.95
C PRO A 183 4.25 2.35 14.87
N PRO A 184 4.54 3.11 13.79
CA PRO A 184 4.96 2.63 12.47
C PRO A 184 6.44 2.81 12.12
N PHE A 185 7.26 3.35 13.04
CA PHE A 185 8.63 3.76 12.74
C PHE A 185 9.66 2.68 13.08
N ASP A 186 10.46 2.33 12.08
CA ASP A 186 11.59 1.41 12.11
C ASP A 186 12.81 2.05 11.41
N GLN A 187 13.84 1.25 11.11
CA GLN A 187 15.04 1.74 10.39
C GLN A 187 14.70 2.30 9.01
N ASP A 188 13.72 1.75 8.32
CA ASP A 188 13.35 2.14 6.95
C ASP A 188 12.45 3.39 6.94
N THR A 189 11.62 3.56 7.97
CA THR A 189 10.55 4.59 7.99
C THR A 189 10.90 5.84 8.81
N SER A 190 12.05 5.86 9.47
CA SER A 190 12.57 7.00 10.27
C SER A 190 13.37 8.02 9.43
N PHE A 191 12.91 8.29 8.22
CA PHE A 191 13.50 9.27 7.29
C PHE A 191 12.86 10.68 7.24
N PRO A 192 11.66 10.98 7.80
CA PRO A 192 10.98 12.25 7.51
C PRO A 192 11.82 13.52 7.70
N GLU A 193 12.66 13.59 8.73
CA GLU A 193 13.50 14.75 9.02
C GLU A 193 14.68 14.93 8.04
N GLU A 194 15.05 13.88 7.31
CA GLU A 194 16.10 13.95 6.30
C GLU A 194 15.59 14.55 4.98
N TYR A 195 14.30 14.37 4.67
CA TYR A 195 13.71 14.72 3.37
C TYR A 195 12.66 15.85 3.44
N PHE A 196 12.12 16.14 4.62
CA PHE A 196 11.12 17.19 4.80
C PHE A 196 11.57 18.20 5.86
N GLU A 197 11.19 19.46 5.67
CA GLU A 197 11.50 20.52 6.63
C GLU A 197 10.68 20.36 7.92
N GLY A 198 11.39 20.41 9.06
CA GLY A 198 10.81 20.36 10.40
C GLY A 198 10.99 19.00 11.08
N ASP A 199 10.48 18.90 12.30
CA ASP A 199 10.49 17.66 13.09
C ASP A 199 9.38 16.70 12.67
N LEU A 200 9.38 15.48 13.21
CA LEU A 200 8.34 14.48 12.96
C LEU A 200 6.91 15.01 13.20
N TYR A 201 6.72 15.83 14.24
CA TYR A 201 5.43 16.43 14.54
C TYR A 201 4.97 17.38 13.42
N SER A 202 5.88 18.24 12.94
CA SER A 202 5.64 19.17 11.83
C SER A 202 5.31 18.41 10.55
N PHE A 203 6.06 17.34 10.24
CA PHE A 203 5.79 16.47 9.10
C PHE A 203 4.36 15.89 9.15
N LEU A 204 3.99 15.22 10.24
CA LEU A 204 2.67 14.60 10.36
C LEU A 204 1.52 15.61 10.37
N THR A 205 1.73 16.79 10.95
CA THR A 205 0.75 17.88 10.94
C THR A 205 0.57 18.45 9.53
N ASN A 206 1.65 18.62 8.76
CA ASN A 206 1.59 19.03 7.37
C ASN A 206 0.83 18.03 6.50
N VAL A 207 1.00 16.72 6.74
CA VAL A 207 0.22 15.67 6.07
C VAL A 207 -1.27 15.84 6.35
N LEU A 208 -1.66 16.07 7.62
CA LEU A 208 -3.06 16.31 7.98
C LEU A 208 -3.66 17.52 7.24
N GLU A 209 -2.93 18.63 7.17
CA GLU A 209 -3.38 19.81 6.44
C GLU A 209 -3.58 19.55 4.95
N LEU A 210 -2.64 18.83 4.33
CA LEU A 210 -2.69 18.49 2.92
C LEU A 210 -3.86 17.55 2.62
N LEU A 211 -4.12 16.58 3.50
CA LEU A 211 -5.30 15.71 3.39
C LEU A 211 -6.60 16.53 3.40
N ASP A 212 -6.73 17.50 4.30
CA ASP A 212 -7.94 18.33 4.39
C ASP A 212 -8.07 19.30 3.19
N LYS A 213 -6.96 19.84 2.70
CA LYS A 213 -6.93 20.64 1.46
C LYS A 213 -7.36 19.81 0.25
N GLU A 214 -6.85 18.59 0.09
CA GLU A 214 -7.20 17.70 -1.02
C GLU A 214 -8.65 17.19 -0.95
N LYS A 215 -9.14 16.82 0.24
CA LYS A 215 -10.56 16.51 0.45
C LYS A 215 -11.43 17.66 -0.02
N SER A 216 -11.13 18.89 0.44
CA SER A 216 -11.89 20.10 0.10
C SER A 216 -11.83 20.44 -1.39
N ARG A 217 -10.70 20.19 -2.06
CA ARG A 217 -10.56 20.35 -3.51
C ARG A 217 -11.41 19.34 -4.29
N ARG A 218 -11.34 18.05 -3.92
CA ARG A 218 -12.08 16.97 -4.58
C ARG A 218 -13.59 17.12 -4.39
N TRP A 219 -14.02 17.51 -3.19
CA TRP A 219 -15.42 17.79 -2.89
C TRP A 219 -15.97 18.96 -3.71
N ARG A 220 -15.22 20.06 -3.84
CA ARG A 220 -15.60 21.20 -4.71
C ARG A 220 -15.70 20.82 -6.19
N ARG A 221 -14.83 19.94 -6.70
CA ARG A 221 -14.92 19.44 -8.09
C ARG A 221 -16.18 18.58 -8.29
N PHE A 222 -16.58 17.81 -7.28
CA PHE A 222 -17.79 17.00 -7.31
C PHE A 222 -19.06 17.87 -7.42
N PHE A 223 -19.17 18.92 -6.61
CA PHE A 223 -20.31 19.84 -6.64
C PHE A 223 -20.33 20.82 -7.83
N ARG A 224 -19.21 21.02 -8.54
CA ARG A 224 -19.18 21.82 -9.80
C ARG A 224 -19.58 21.03 -11.05
N ARG A 225 -19.77 19.71 -10.94
CA ARG A 225 -20.15 18.81 -12.04
C ARG A 225 -21.57 18.25 -11.93
N SER A 226 -22.34 18.71 -10.94
CA SER A 226 -23.76 18.42 -10.76
C SER A 226 -24.59 19.69 -10.95
#